data_AF-A0A7S0RAH1-F1
#
_entry.id   AF-A0A7S0RAH1-F1
#
_cell.length_a   1.000
_cell.length_b   1.000
_cell.length_c   1.000
_cell.angle_alpha   90.00
_cell.angle_beta   90.00
_cell.angle_gamma   90.00
#
_symmetry.space_group_name_H-M   'P 1'
#
loop_
_entity.id
_entity.type
_entity.pdbx_description
1 polymer ?
#
loop_
_entity_poly.entity_id
_entity_poly.type
_entity_poly.pdbx_seq_one_letter_code
_entity_poly.pdbx_strand_id
1 'polypeptide(L)'
;LVTLRSIHLHPPPWWHIASKMKFTAASAEKSAAVLITARIAGVTLDVTYAEGQEPTLEEVTGLAAISKAVAAKADADFYVNQQEKNDEWMTSVDGFTPKGKDKALEKLNNYLETETFLVGAKLSLADVYVACGLPDNFKQAITSGGKYAHLKRWLEAVQADATVAAVLAEVMPKKRELDAEAEAAKEAKAAAKKAEKEAKKAKAEAKAKAQKEAAAAKAAGGKAGEGSSKKAAEAAKKAAAAAEKEAELAAALDAISKIPEGDKKSVDIEMLKEYHPKVVEASWYQWWEKSGFFKAQNGSTKPKFVIVIPPPNVTGTLHLGHALTNSVQDTIVRWKKMSGYETLWVPGTDHAGIATQTVVEKKIMKERQITRHTLGREAFLEEVWKWKEQSGTTICRQLRRLGSALDWSRECFTMDDKLSAAVNEAFVRMHEKKLVYRQVRLVNWCCTLKTAISDIEVDYMDLESATELPVPGYDGKVEFGALTSFAYPLEDGSGELVVATTRVETMLGDTAVAIHPEDPRYTAYHGKKVKHPFNGRLLPIVLDAELVDMSFGTGAVKITPAHDPNDFATAKRHDLEMINIFTDLGTINENGGAHPGRKRVDV
;
A
#
# COMPACT_ATOMS: atom_id res chain seq x y z
N LEU A 1 -20.20 -25.41 -42.93
CA LEU A 1 -18.75 -25.56 -43.26
C LEU A 1 -18.01 -24.71 -42.24
N VAL A 2 -17.26 -25.19 -41.24
CA VAL A 2 -16.61 -26.47 -40.95
C VAL A 2 -16.45 -26.51 -39.42
N THR A 3 -17.06 -27.51 -38.80
CA THR A 3 -16.52 -28.42 -37.76
C THR A 3 -15.40 -27.94 -36.82
N LEU A 4 -15.68 -27.99 -35.51
CA LEU A 4 -14.76 -28.59 -34.54
C LEU A 4 -15.53 -29.57 -33.63
N ARG A 5 -15.15 -30.84 -33.74
CA ARG A 5 -15.63 -31.98 -32.95
C ARG A 5 -14.96 -31.99 -31.57
N SER A 6 -15.80 -32.21 -30.56
CA SER A 6 -15.60 -32.98 -29.32
C SER A 6 -14.27 -32.84 -28.54
N ILE A 7 -14.39 -32.22 -27.36
CA ILE A 7 -14.01 -32.89 -26.11
C ILE A 7 -15.26 -32.87 -25.21
N HIS A 8 -15.83 -34.05 -24.94
CA HIS A 8 -16.91 -34.23 -23.98
C HIS A 8 -16.34 -34.22 -22.55
N LEU A 9 -16.79 -33.27 -21.74
CA LEU A 9 -16.87 -33.43 -20.29
C LEU A 9 -18.33 -33.20 -19.91
N HIS A 10 -18.98 -34.24 -19.38
CA HIS A 10 -20.33 -34.14 -18.83
C HIS A 10 -20.38 -33.03 -17.76
N PRO A 11 -21.36 -32.11 -17.81
CA PRO A 11 -21.61 -31.20 -16.71
C PRO A 11 -22.07 -32.01 -15.48
N PRO A 12 -21.63 -31.63 -14.28
CA PRO A 12 -22.04 -32.33 -13.07
C PRO A 12 -23.56 -32.16 -12.81
N PRO A 13 -24.23 -33.14 -12.19
CA PRO A 13 -25.69 -33.22 -12.10
C PRO A 13 -26.40 -32.03 -11.42
N TRP A 14 -25.69 -31.21 -10.65
CA TRP A 14 -26.25 -30.04 -9.97
C TRP A 14 -26.67 -28.91 -10.92
N TRP A 15 -26.17 -28.91 -12.15
CA TRP A 15 -26.61 -27.96 -13.19
C TRP A 15 -28.09 -28.15 -13.57
N HIS A 16 -28.66 -29.35 -13.39
CA HIS A 16 -30.06 -29.60 -13.72
C HIS A 16 -31.08 -29.04 -12.72
N ILE A 17 -30.66 -28.69 -11.49
CA ILE A 17 -31.57 -28.08 -10.50
C ILE A 17 -31.85 -26.61 -10.85
N ALA A 18 -30.84 -25.88 -11.34
CA ALA A 18 -31.03 -24.52 -11.87
C ALA A 18 -31.89 -24.47 -13.15
N SER A 19 -31.94 -25.58 -13.90
CA SER A 19 -32.67 -25.66 -15.19
C SER A 19 -34.21 -25.72 -15.09
N LYS A 20 -34.78 -25.75 -13.87
CA LYS A 20 -36.24 -25.70 -13.67
C LYS A 20 -36.81 -24.31 -13.38
N MET A 21 -35.97 -23.27 -13.30
CA MET A 21 -36.43 -21.89 -13.41
C MET A 21 -36.77 -21.59 -14.88
N LYS A 22 -38.06 -21.48 -15.21
CA LYS A 22 -38.48 -21.07 -16.56
C LYS A 22 -38.37 -19.55 -16.69
N PHE A 23 -37.30 -19.09 -17.34
CA PHE A 23 -37.19 -17.72 -17.84
C PHE A 23 -37.93 -17.64 -19.18
N THR A 24 -39.11 -17.03 -19.19
CA THR A 24 -39.82 -16.71 -20.45
C THR A 24 -39.70 -15.23 -20.72
N ALA A 25 -38.90 -14.85 -21.72
CA ALA A 25 -38.93 -13.52 -22.29
C ALA A 25 -40.20 -13.39 -23.14
N ALA A 26 -41.23 -12.72 -22.61
CA ALA A 26 -42.38 -12.33 -23.41
C ALA A 26 -42.01 -11.07 -24.21
N SER A 27 -41.99 -11.23 -25.54
CA SER A 27 -41.82 -10.14 -26.50
C SER A 27 -42.99 -9.15 -26.38
N ALA A 28 -42.73 -7.98 -25.79
CA ALA A 28 -43.56 -6.78 -25.99
C ALA A 28 -42.62 -5.61 -26.33
N GLU A 29 -42.89 -4.99 -27.48
CA GLU A 29 -42.04 -4.01 -28.13
C GLU A 29 -41.79 -2.75 -27.29
N LYS A 30 -40.55 -2.24 -27.38
CA LYS A 30 -40.08 -0.89 -27.00
C LYS A 30 -40.25 -0.47 -25.53
N SER A 31 -39.56 -1.17 -24.62
CA SER A 31 -38.87 -0.54 -23.47
C SER A 31 -37.90 -1.55 -22.84
N ALA A 32 -36.68 -1.12 -22.50
CA ALA A 32 -35.62 -1.93 -21.91
C ALA A 32 -35.91 -2.34 -20.45
N ALA A 33 -36.88 -3.24 -20.27
CA ALA A 33 -37.21 -3.82 -18.98
C ALA A 33 -37.42 -5.34 -19.07
N VAL A 34 -36.84 -6.09 -18.14
CA VAL A 34 -36.95 -7.55 -18.01
C VAL A 34 -38.02 -7.88 -16.97
N LEU A 35 -39.09 -8.55 -17.37
CA LEU A 35 -40.09 -9.09 -16.46
C LEU A 35 -39.64 -10.46 -15.94
N ILE A 36 -39.50 -10.59 -14.63
CA ILE A 36 -39.22 -11.86 -13.95
C ILE A 36 -40.51 -12.32 -13.27
N THR A 37 -41.09 -13.40 -13.81
CA THR A 37 -42.24 -14.09 -13.22
C THR A 37 -41.77 -15.32 -12.44
N ALA A 38 -41.92 -15.29 -11.12
CA ALA A 38 -41.68 -16.46 -10.27
C ALA A 38 -43.02 -17.09 -9.89
N ARG A 39 -43.21 -18.38 -10.25
CA ARG A 39 -44.40 -19.16 -9.88
C ARG A 39 -44.01 -20.35 -9.03
N ILE A 40 -44.46 -20.38 -7.78
CA ILE A 40 -44.19 -21.50 -6.86
C ILE A 40 -45.48 -21.79 -6.08
N ALA A 41 -45.95 -23.04 -6.16
CA ALA A 41 -47.10 -23.56 -5.42
C ALA A 41 -48.40 -22.70 -5.51
N GLY A 42 -48.70 -22.14 -6.68
CA GLY A 42 -49.94 -21.39 -6.93
C GLY A 42 -49.86 -19.88 -6.67
N VAL A 43 -48.76 -19.38 -6.10
CA VAL A 43 -48.51 -17.93 -5.96
C VAL A 43 -47.61 -17.47 -7.10
N THR A 44 -47.99 -16.36 -7.73
CA THR A 44 -47.25 -15.73 -8.84
C THR A 44 -46.77 -14.37 -8.37
N LEU A 45 -45.48 -14.10 -8.54
CA LEU A 45 -44.90 -12.78 -8.29
C LEU A 45 -44.20 -12.31 -9.56
N ASP A 46 -44.66 -11.18 -10.08
CA ASP A 46 -44.17 -10.56 -11.30
C ASP A 46 -43.42 -9.28 -10.92
N VAL A 47 -42.11 -9.24 -11.18
CA VAL A 47 -41.28 -8.05 -10.92
C VAL A 47 -40.61 -7.63 -12.22
N THR A 48 -40.73 -6.35 -12.58
CA THR A 48 -40.13 -5.81 -13.80
C THR A 48 -38.93 -4.96 -13.44
N TYR A 49 -37.76 -5.29 -13.98
CA TYR A 49 -36.54 -4.53 -13.77
C TYR A 49 -36.13 -3.78 -15.03
N ALA A 50 -35.77 -2.50 -14.92
CA ALA A 50 -35.01 -1.81 -15.97
C ALA A 50 -33.53 -2.26 -15.90
N GLU A 51 -32.83 -2.21 -17.04
CA GLU A 51 -31.42 -2.63 -17.12
C GLU A 51 -30.54 -1.80 -16.18
N GLY A 52 -29.90 -2.46 -15.19
CA GLY A 52 -28.98 -1.84 -14.23
C GLY A 52 -29.58 -1.42 -12.88
N GLN A 53 -30.85 -1.70 -12.59
CA GLN A 53 -31.47 -1.37 -11.31
C GLN A 53 -31.23 -2.48 -10.26
N GLU A 54 -30.82 -2.11 -9.03
CA GLU A 54 -30.67 -3.04 -7.91
C GLU A 54 -32.01 -3.31 -7.20
N PRO A 55 -32.25 -4.54 -6.70
CA PRO A 55 -33.50 -4.91 -6.05
C PRO A 55 -33.65 -4.22 -4.70
N THR A 56 -34.88 -3.78 -4.41
CA THR A 56 -35.17 -3.04 -3.18
C THR A 56 -35.27 -3.98 -1.96
N LEU A 57 -35.11 -3.42 -0.75
CA LEU A 57 -35.16 -4.19 0.49
C LEU A 57 -36.51 -4.92 0.67
N GLU A 58 -37.61 -4.34 0.18
CA GLU A 58 -38.96 -4.95 0.15
C GLU A 58 -39.04 -6.18 -0.78
N GLU A 59 -38.28 -6.21 -1.88
CA GLU A 59 -38.23 -7.34 -2.82
C GLU A 59 -37.39 -8.50 -2.25
N VAL A 60 -36.30 -8.17 -1.57
CA VAL A 60 -35.46 -9.14 -0.84
C VAL A 60 -36.21 -9.71 0.36
N THR A 61 -36.99 -8.89 1.07
CA THR A 61 -37.89 -9.38 2.13
C THR A 61 -39.09 -10.14 1.59
N GLY A 62 -39.56 -9.86 0.37
CA GLY A 62 -40.57 -10.65 -0.34
C GLY A 62 -40.08 -12.07 -0.68
N LEU A 63 -38.83 -12.22 -1.13
CA LEU A 63 -38.18 -13.53 -1.35
C LEU A 63 -37.92 -14.27 -0.02
N ALA A 64 -37.55 -13.54 1.04
CA ALA A 64 -37.45 -14.10 2.39
C ALA A 64 -38.82 -14.49 2.97
N ALA A 65 -39.90 -13.78 2.61
CA ALA A 65 -41.28 -14.10 2.98
C ALA A 65 -41.81 -15.32 2.20
N ILE A 66 -41.40 -15.52 0.94
CA ILE A 66 -41.64 -16.76 0.18
C ILE A 66 -40.89 -17.93 0.82
N SER A 67 -39.63 -17.73 1.20
CA SER A 67 -38.85 -18.71 1.96
C SER A 67 -39.50 -19.03 3.32
N LYS A 68 -40.03 -18.02 4.02
CA LYS A 68 -40.83 -18.17 5.24
C LYS A 68 -42.18 -18.85 5.00
N ALA A 69 -42.87 -18.60 3.88
CA ALA A 69 -44.14 -19.23 3.55
C ALA A 69 -43.95 -20.70 3.14
N VAL A 70 -42.83 -21.03 2.50
CA VAL A 70 -42.36 -22.39 2.25
C VAL A 70 -41.99 -23.09 3.56
N ALA A 71 -41.40 -22.36 4.52
CA ALA A 71 -41.10 -22.88 5.86
C ALA A 71 -42.34 -23.01 6.77
N ALA A 72 -43.35 -22.15 6.62
CA ALA A 72 -44.53 -22.08 7.49
C ALA A 72 -45.70 -22.97 7.03
N LYS A 73 -45.71 -23.43 5.77
CA LYS A 73 -46.71 -24.37 5.23
C LYS A 73 -46.20 -25.81 5.18
N ALA A 74 -45.17 -26.11 5.97
CA ALA A 74 -44.61 -27.44 6.17
C ALA A 74 -45.58 -28.29 7.02
N ASP A 75 -46.63 -28.79 6.39
CA ASP A 75 -47.27 -30.02 6.87
C ASP A 75 -46.45 -31.22 6.36
N ALA A 76 -46.33 -32.22 7.22
CA ALA A 76 -45.21 -33.16 7.35
C ALA A 76 -44.86 -34.03 6.11
N ASP A 77 -45.64 -34.02 5.04
CA ASP A 77 -45.49 -34.98 3.93
C ASP A 77 -44.45 -34.59 2.88
N PHE A 78 -44.07 -33.31 2.75
CA PHE A 78 -43.03 -32.91 1.80
C PHE A 78 -41.61 -33.20 2.30
N TYR A 79 -41.38 -33.06 3.62
CA TYR A 79 -40.07 -33.35 4.21
C TYR A 79 -39.79 -34.85 4.20
N VAL A 80 -40.78 -35.71 4.41
CA VAL A 80 -40.58 -37.17 4.29
C VAL A 80 -40.23 -37.57 2.86
N ASN A 81 -40.88 -37.00 1.84
CA ASN A 81 -40.63 -37.37 0.44
C ASN A 81 -39.34 -36.76 -0.16
N GLN A 82 -38.85 -35.62 0.34
CA GLN A 82 -37.55 -35.05 -0.04
C GLN A 82 -36.40 -35.54 0.83
N GLN A 83 -36.65 -35.95 2.07
CA GLN A 83 -35.68 -36.68 2.86
C GLN A 83 -35.56 -38.11 2.32
N GLU A 84 -36.62 -38.77 1.85
CA GLU A 84 -36.51 -40.05 1.11
C GLU A 84 -35.81 -39.90 -0.24
N LYS A 85 -35.90 -38.75 -0.94
CA LYS A 85 -35.17 -38.51 -2.20
C LYS A 85 -33.74 -38.03 -2.02
N ASN A 86 -33.47 -37.23 -1.00
CA ASN A 86 -32.11 -36.89 -0.58
C ASN A 86 -31.43 -38.09 0.10
N ASP A 87 -32.18 -38.94 0.80
CA ASP A 87 -31.72 -40.21 1.34
C ASP A 87 -31.62 -41.26 0.24
N GLU A 88 -32.45 -41.31 -0.81
CA GLU A 88 -32.21 -42.12 -2.02
C GLU A 88 -30.97 -41.63 -2.77
N TRP A 89 -30.69 -40.32 -2.78
CA TRP A 89 -29.45 -39.78 -3.35
C TRP A 89 -28.23 -40.05 -2.45
N MET A 90 -28.39 -40.01 -1.13
CA MET A 90 -27.31 -40.29 -0.17
C MET A 90 -27.09 -41.80 0.07
N THR A 91 -28.12 -42.65 -0.09
CA THR A 91 -28.04 -44.13 -0.09
C THR A 91 -27.72 -44.70 -1.47
N SER A 92 -28.02 -44.01 -2.58
CA SER A 92 -27.36 -44.31 -3.88
C SER A 92 -25.90 -43.79 -3.93
N VAL A 93 -25.46 -43.11 -2.87
CA VAL A 93 -24.06 -42.77 -2.58
C VAL A 93 -23.54 -43.51 -1.33
N ASP A 94 -24.23 -44.54 -0.83
CA ASP A 94 -23.66 -45.53 0.11
C ASP A 94 -22.71 -46.52 -0.56
N GLY A 95 -22.55 -46.42 -1.88
CA GLY A 95 -21.57 -47.18 -2.67
C GLY A 95 -20.16 -46.59 -2.70
N PHE A 96 -19.92 -45.44 -2.08
CA PHE A 96 -18.56 -44.90 -2.00
C PHE A 96 -17.95 -45.22 -0.63
N THR A 97 -17.14 -46.28 -0.62
CA THR A 97 -16.08 -46.48 0.37
C THR A 97 -15.40 -45.14 0.71
N PRO A 98 -14.76 -44.96 1.87
CA PRO A 98 -14.07 -43.72 2.24
C PRO A 98 -13.19 -43.10 1.13
N LYS A 99 -12.64 -43.92 0.21
CA LYS A 99 -11.92 -43.51 -1.02
C LYS A 99 -12.75 -42.71 -2.04
N GLY A 100 -14.06 -42.79 -1.99
CA GLY A 100 -15.00 -42.21 -2.93
C GLY A 100 -15.41 -40.77 -2.66
N LYS A 101 -15.78 -40.50 -1.40
CA LYS A 101 -15.97 -39.14 -0.89
C LYS A 101 -14.69 -38.32 -1.08
N ASP A 102 -13.55 -38.95 -0.82
CA ASP A 102 -12.22 -38.37 -1.00
C ASP A 102 -11.94 -37.99 -2.46
N LYS A 103 -12.35 -38.83 -3.42
CA LYS A 103 -12.21 -38.59 -4.88
C LYS A 103 -13.18 -37.52 -5.42
N ALA A 104 -14.37 -37.41 -4.83
CA ALA A 104 -15.33 -36.35 -5.16
C ALA A 104 -14.85 -34.98 -4.68
N LEU A 105 -14.32 -34.91 -3.45
CA LEU A 105 -13.69 -33.71 -2.90
C LEU A 105 -12.43 -33.31 -3.67
N GLU A 106 -11.64 -34.29 -4.11
CA GLU A 106 -10.46 -34.04 -4.95
C GLU A 106 -10.86 -33.48 -6.32
N LYS A 107 -11.91 -34.00 -6.95
CA LYS A 107 -12.44 -33.43 -8.20
C LYS A 107 -12.94 -31.99 -8.02
N LEU A 108 -13.67 -31.70 -6.94
CA LEU A 108 -14.16 -30.36 -6.67
C LEU A 108 -12.99 -29.39 -6.37
N ASN A 109 -12.01 -29.82 -5.57
CA ASN A 109 -10.81 -29.06 -5.29
C ASN A 109 -10.00 -28.75 -6.56
N ASN A 110 -9.87 -29.72 -7.48
CA ASN A 110 -9.13 -29.52 -8.74
C ASN A 110 -9.92 -28.68 -9.75
N TYR A 111 -11.25 -28.77 -9.74
CA TYR A 111 -12.10 -27.84 -10.52
C TYR A 111 -11.92 -26.40 -10.02
N LEU A 112 -11.93 -26.21 -8.70
CA LEU A 112 -11.69 -24.92 -8.07
C LEU A 112 -10.24 -24.45 -8.24
N GLU A 113 -9.27 -25.32 -8.48
CA GLU A 113 -7.88 -24.92 -8.81
C GLU A 113 -7.83 -24.11 -10.11
N THR A 114 -8.60 -24.51 -11.14
CA THR A 114 -8.61 -23.84 -12.45
C THR A 114 -9.64 -22.71 -12.54
N GLU A 115 -10.68 -22.75 -11.70
CA GLU A 115 -11.78 -21.78 -11.70
C GLU A 115 -11.75 -20.81 -10.49
N THR A 116 -10.66 -20.81 -9.69
CA THR A 116 -10.52 -19.84 -8.59
C THR A 116 -10.17 -18.47 -9.14
N PHE A 117 -11.21 -17.70 -9.43
CA PHE A 117 -11.10 -16.25 -9.60
C PHE A 117 -10.51 -15.64 -8.33
N LEU A 118 -9.42 -14.90 -8.55
CA LEU A 118 -8.77 -14.03 -7.58
C LEU A 118 -9.81 -13.19 -6.82
N VAL A 119 -9.48 -12.88 -5.57
CA VAL A 119 -10.06 -11.82 -4.74
C VAL A 119 -10.68 -10.70 -5.63
N GLY A 120 -12.02 -10.67 -5.73
CA GLY A 120 -12.75 -9.68 -6.53
C GLY A 120 -13.93 -10.18 -7.37
N ALA A 121 -14.14 -11.49 -7.57
CA ALA A 121 -15.35 -11.99 -8.24
C ALA A 121 -16.57 -11.98 -7.29
N LYS A 122 -17.69 -11.39 -7.72
CA LYS A 122 -18.98 -11.41 -6.99
C LYS A 122 -19.45 -12.86 -6.84
N LEU A 123 -19.82 -13.28 -5.62
CA LEU A 123 -20.38 -14.60 -5.34
C LEU A 123 -21.68 -14.82 -6.12
N SER A 124 -21.85 -16.00 -6.72
CA SER A 124 -23.11 -16.38 -7.36
C SER A 124 -24.06 -17.06 -6.36
N LEU A 125 -25.37 -17.06 -6.67
CA LEU A 125 -26.36 -17.81 -5.89
C LEU A 125 -26.07 -19.32 -5.84
N ALA A 126 -25.39 -19.87 -6.86
CA ALA A 126 -24.97 -21.27 -6.88
C ALA A 126 -23.88 -21.54 -5.84
N ASP A 127 -22.95 -20.60 -5.63
CA ASP A 127 -21.90 -20.73 -4.62
C ASP A 127 -22.51 -20.80 -3.21
N VAL A 128 -23.50 -19.95 -2.94
CA VAL A 128 -24.22 -19.92 -1.66
C VAL A 128 -25.02 -21.20 -1.42
N TYR A 129 -25.69 -21.71 -2.46
CA TYR A 129 -26.48 -22.94 -2.37
C TYR A 129 -25.61 -24.18 -2.10
N VAL A 130 -24.50 -24.33 -2.82
CA VAL A 130 -23.54 -25.44 -2.61
C VAL A 130 -22.91 -25.36 -1.23
N ALA A 131 -22.60 -24.15 -0.76
CA ALA A 131 -22.04 -23.95 0.57
C ALA A 131 -23.00 -24.35 1.70
N CYS A 132 -24.29 -24.05 1.57
CA CYS A 132 -25.28 -24.41 2.59
C CYS A 132 -25.67 -25.89 2.57
N GLY A 133 -25.54 -26.57 1.42
CA GLY A 133 -25.99 -27.95 1.23
C GLY A 133 -25.01 -29.06 1.62
N LEU A 134 -23.74 -28.74 1.93
CA LEU A 134 -22.68 -29.76 2.15
C LEU A 134 -21.84 -29.58 3.44
N PRO A 135 -22.43 -29.37 4.61
CA PRO A 135 -21.71 -28.97 5.83
C PRO A 135 -20.64 -29.97 6.31
N ASP A 136 -20.85 -31.28 6.16
CA ASP A 136 -19.87 -32.29 6.58
C ASP A 136 -18.59 -32.28 5.71
N ASN A 137 -18.72 -31.88 4.46
CA ASN A 137 -17.62 -31.77 3.51
C ASN A 137 -16.71 -30.58 3.84
N PHE A 138 -17.29 -29.48 4.36
CA PHE A 138 -16.53 -28.34 4.89
C PHE A 138 -15.63 -28.76 6.04
N LYS A 139 -16.20 -29.53 6.99
CA LYS A 139 -15.46 -30.03 8.15
C LYS A 139 -14.27 -30.88 7.70
N GLN A 140 -14.49 -31.80 6.77
CA GLN A 140 -13.42 -32.66 6.23
C GLN A 140 -12.36 -31.87 5.45
N ALA A 141 -12.75 -30.87 4.65
CA ALA A 141 -11.80 -30.02 3.91
C ALA A 141 -10.87 -29.25 4.87
N ILE A 142 -11.44 -28.68 5.94
CA ILE A 142 -10.71 -27.90 6.95
C ILE A 142 -9.76 -28.80 7.74
N THR A 143 -10.18 -30.01 8.13
CA THR A 143 -9.35 -30.92 8.94
C THR A 143 -8.36 -31.78 8.14
N SER A 144 -8.41 -31.75 6.80
CA SER A 144 -7.58 -32.60 5.92
C SER A 144 -6.09 -32.23 5.81
N GLY A 145 -5.58 -31.32 6.65
CA GLY A 145 -4.15 -30.98 6.70
C GLY A 145 -3.59 -30.31 5.44
N GLY A 146 -4.44 -29.70 4.61
CA GLY A 146 -4.06 -28.97 3.40
C GLY A 146 -4.27 -29.74 2.09
N LYS A 147 -4.83 -30.95 2.14
CA LYS A 147 -5.13 -31.76 0.94
C LYS A 147 -6.11 -31.07 -0.02
N TYR A 148 -7.06 -30.29 0.50
CA TYR A 148 -8.07 -29.58 -0.29
C TYR A 148 -7.92 -28.06 -0.17
N ALA A 149 -6.74 -27.55 -0.54
CA ALA A 149 -6.38 -26.13 -0.36
C ALA A 149 -7.26 -25.16 -1.15
N HIS A 150 -7.65 -25.50 -2.38
CA HIS A 150 -8.48 -24.64 -3.25
C HIS A 150 -9.92 -24.61 -2.79
N LEU A 151 -10.45 -25.78 -2.41
CA LEU A 151 -11.76 -25.87 -1.78
C LEU A 151 -11.76 -25.02 -0.51
N LYS A 152 -10.79 -25.20 0.40
CA LYS A 152 -10.70 -24.40 1.63
C LYS A 152 -10.71 -22.89 1.36
N ARG A 153 -9.93 -22.42 0.39
CA ARG A 153 -9.86 -21.01 0.02
C ARG A 153 -11.17 -20.47 -0.54
N TRP A 154 -11.88 -21.25 -1.36
CA TRP A 154 -13.22 -20.90 -1.85
C TRP A 154 -14.23 -20.78 -0.70
N LEU A 155 -14.23 -21.73 0.26
CA LEU A 155 -15.11 -21.68 1.44
C LEU A 155 -14.83 -20.43 2.30
N GLU A 156 -13.55 -20.06 2.48
CA GLU A 156 -13.16 -18.85 3.21
C GLU A 156 -13.64 -17.57 2.52
N ALA A 157 -13.66 -17.54 1.19
CA ALA A 157 -14.19 -16.41 0.42
C ALA A 157 -15.71 -16.29 0.56
N VAL A 158 -16.45 -17.41 0.53
CA VAL A 158 -17.91 -17.44 0.75
C VAL A 158 -18.25 -16.94 2.17
N GLN A 159 -17.45 -17.30 3.17
CA GLN A 159 -17.65 -16.86 4.57
C GLN A 159 -17.28 -15.40 4.83
N ALA A 160 -16.46 -14.78 3.97
CA ALA A 160 -16.02 -13.39 4.15
C ALA A 160 -17.08 -12.37 3.68
N ASP A 161 -18.07 -12.79 2.89
CA ASP A 161 -19.17 -11.92 2.47
C ASP A 161 -20.18 -11.76 3.61
N ALA A 162 -20.39 -10.51 4.04
CA ALA A 162 -21.21 -10.17 5.20
C ALA A 162 -22.69 -10.59 5.03
N THR A 163 -23.19 -10.67 3.80
CA THR A 163 -24.57 -11.03 3.47
C THR A 163 -24.78 -12.53 3.59
N VAL A 164 -23.77 -13.33 3.20
CA VAL A 164 -23.80 -14.80 3.23
C VAL A 164 -23.39 -15.36 4.60
N ALA A 165 -22.49 -14.68 5.30
CA ALA A 165 -22.03 -15.04 6.64
C ALA A 165 -23.19 -15.11 7.66
N ALA A 166 -24.19 -14.23 7.53
CA ALA A 166 -25.38 -14.23 8.37
C ALA A 166 -26.25 -15.49 8.17
N VAL A 167 -26.36 -15.99 6.93
CA VAL A 167 -27.14 -17.20 6.59
C VAL A 167 -26.39 -18.47 7.00
N LEU A 168 -25.07 -18.52 6.78
CA LEU A 168 -24.24 -19.68 7.17
C LEU A 168 -24.06 -19.82 8.69
N ALA A 169 -24.22 -18.74 9.46
CA ALA A 169 -24.08 -18.74 10.91
C ALA A 169 -25.18 -19.53 11.65
N GLU A 170 -26.33 -19.78 11.02
CA GLU A 170 -27.41 -20.60 11.60
C GLU A 170 -27.31 -22.09 11.26
N VAL A 171 -26.53 -22.47 10.24
CA VAL A 171 -26.45 -23.85 9.72
C VAL A 171 -25.10 -24.52 10.05
N MET A 172 -24.07 -23.77 10.41
CA MET A 172 -22.72 -24.29 10.67
C MET A 172 -22.18 -23.90 12.06
N PRO A 173 -21.41 -24.78 12.73
CA PRO A 173 -20.80 -24.48 14.02
C PRO A 173 -19.74 -23.36 13.92
N LYS A 174 -19.68 -22.51 14.95
CA LYS A 174 -18.88 -21.26 14.97
C LYS A 174 -17.38 -21.53 14.86
N LYS A 175 -16.75 -20.89 13.87
CA LYS A 175 -15.31 -20.85 13.53
C LYS A 175 -14.32 -20.71 14.71
N ARG A 176 -14.76 -20.13 15.83
CA ARG A 176 -13.92 -19.81 16.98
C ARG A 176 -13.44 -21.02 17.80
N GLU A 177 -14.08 -22.18 17.67
CA GLU A 177 -13.72 -23.38 18.45
C GLU A 177 -12.83 -24.38 17.67
N LEU A 178 -12.82 -24.32 16.33
CA LEU A 178 -12.01 -25.23 15.49
C LEU A 178 -10.62 -24.64 15.14
N ASP A 179 -10.49 -23.32 15.10
CA ASP A 179 -9.21 -22.65 14.78
C ASP A 179 -8.20 -22.72 15.93
N ALA A 180 -8.66 -22.89 17.18
CA ALA A 180 -7.80 -22.96 18.36
C ALA A 180 -7.03 -24.29 18.49
N GLU A 181 -7.59 -25.41 18.04
CA GLU A 181 -6.90 -26.72 18.09
C GLU A 181 -6.01 -26.98 16.87
N ALA A 182 -6.28 -26.35 15.72
CA ALA A 182 -5.53 -26.57 14.48
C ALA A 182 -4.23 -25.75 14.38
N GLU A 183 -4.22 -24.51 14.87
CA GLU A 183 -3.03 -23.63 14.88
C GLU A 183 -1.96 -24.15 15.86
N ALA A 184 -2.36 -24.59 17.06
CA ALA A 184 -1.46 -25.15 18.07
C ALA A 184 -0.73 -26.43 17.59
N ALA A 185 -1.36 -27.24 16.73
CA ALA A 185 -0.78 -28.47 16.20
C ALA A 185 0.13 -28.25 14.97
N LYS A 186 -0.05 -27.15 14.22
CA LYS A 186 0.69 -26.85 12.98
C LYS A 186 2.02 -26.18 13.25
N GLU A 187 2.07 -25.21 14.15
CA GLU A 187 3.31 -24.52 14.53
C GLU A 187 4.28 -25.47 15.26
N ALA A 188 3.75 -26.37 16.11
CA ALA A 188 4.54 -27.39 16.79
C ALA A 188 5.18 -28.40 15.83
N LYS A 189 4.48 -28.83 14.76
CA LYS A 189 5.00 -29.80 13.77
C LYS A 189 5.99 -29.19 12.77
N ALA A 190 5.80 -27.93 12.35
CA ALA A 190 6.69 -27.26 11.42
C ALA A 190 8.03 -26.88 12.06
N ALA A 191 8.02 -26.42 13.32
CA ALA A 191 9.22 -26.17 14.11
C ALA A 191 9.99 -27.47 14.39
N ALA A 192 9.29 -28.56 14.77
CA ALA A 192 9.90 -29.86 15.03
C ALA A 192 10.58 -30.46 13.78
N LYS A 193 9.97 -30.37 12.59
CA LYS A 193 10.56 -30.91 11.34
C LYS A 193 11.78 -30.12 10.86
N LYS A 194 11.80 -28.80 11.07
CA LYS A 194 12.94 -27.96 10.71
C LYS A 194 14.12 -28.20 11.64
N ALA A 195 13.86 -28.29 12.95
CA ALA A 195 14.84 -28.65 13.96
C ALA A 195 15.39 -30.08 13.76
N GLU A 196 14.56 -31.06 13.38
CA GLU A 196 15.01 -32.43 13.11
C GLU A 196 15.90 -32.52 11.86
N LYS A 197 15.63 -31.71 10.83
CA LYS A 197 16.42 -31.68 9.59
C LYS A 197 17.77 -30.98 9.79
N GLU A 198 17.81 -29.89 10.57
CA GLU A 198 19.04 -29.21 10.96
C GLU A 198 19.87 -30.06 11.93
N ALA A 199 19.24 -30.76 12.87
CA ALA A 199 19.90 -31.72 13.76
C ALA A 199 20.46 -32.93 13.02
N LYS A 200 19.76 -33.48 12.02
CA LYS A 200 20.26 -34.58 11.17
C LYS A 200 21.44 -34.14 10.29
N LYS A 201 21.43 -32.91 9.77
CA LYS A 201 22.55 -32.33 9.00
C LYS A 201 23.78 -32.10 9.88
N ALA A 202 23.60 -31.50 11.07
CA ALA A 202 24.67 -31.31 12.04
C ALA A 202 25.27 -32.64 12.53
N LYS A 203 24.43 -33.67 12.73
CA LYS A 203 24.87 -35.01 13.12
C LYS A 203 25.62 -35.74 11.99
N ALA A 204 25.25 -35.51 10.73
CA ALA A 204 25.95 -36.05 9.56
C ALA A 204 27.32 -35.37 9.35
N GLU A 205 27.40 -34.05 9.49
CA GLU A 205 28.66 -33.28 9.40
C GLU A 205 29.61 -33.62 10.57
N ALA A 206 29.09 -33.81 11.78
CA ALA A 206 29.88 -34.27 12.94
C ALA A 206 30.40 -35.71 12.74
N LYS A 207 29.60 -36.61 12.14
CA LYS A 207 30.01 -38.00 11.87
C LYS A 207 31.05 -38.08 10.74
N ALA A 208 30.94 -37.25 9.71
CA ALA A 208 31.93 -37.14 8.64
C ALA A 208 33.27 -36.56 9.15
N LYS A 209 33.21 -35.57 10.06
CA LYS A 209 34.39 -35.01 10.72
C LYS A 209 35.08 -36.02 11.65
N ALA A 210 34.30 -36.74 12.45
CA ALA A 210 34.82 -37.80 13.33
C ALA A 210 35.42 -38.99 12.56
N GLN A 211 34.88 -39.33 11.38
CA GLN A 211 35.44 -40.38 10.51
C GLN A 211 36.75 -39.94 9.83
N LYS A 212 36.88 -38.67 9.42
CA LYS A 212 38.14 -38.11 8.92
C LYS A 212 39.21 -38.02 10.01
N GLU A 213 38.84 -37.64 11.23
CA GLU A 213 39.75 -37.58 12.38
C GLU A 213 40.18 -38.98 12.86
N ALA A 214 39.29 -39.99 12.80
CA ALA A 214 39.61 -41.38 13.12
C ALA A 214 40.48 -42.06 12.04
N ALA A 215 40.29 -41.71 10.76
CA ALA A 215 41.16 -42.17 9.68
C ALA A 215 42.57 -41.55 9.76
N ALA A 216 42.67 -40.28 10.13
CA ALA A 216 43.94 -39.60 10.39
C ALA A 216 44.68 -40.17 11.62
N ALA A 217 43.94 -40.56 12.67
CA ALA A 217 44.50 -41.17 13.88
C ALA A 217 45.00 -42.63 13.69
N LYS A 218 44.48 -43.37 12.69
CA LYS A 218 44.95 -44.71 12.35
C LYS A 218 46.18 -44.74 11.43
N ALA A 219 46.48 -43.65 10.74
CA ALA A 219 47.66 -43.53 9.88
C ALA A 219 48.93 -43.06 10.63
N ALA A 220 48.78 -42.46 11.81
CA ALA A 220 49.89 -42.01 12.64
C ALA A 220 50.05 -42.93 13.87
N GLY A 221 50.77 -44.03 13.69
CA GLY A 221 51.26 -44.81 14.83
C GLY A 221 52.20 -43.96 15.67
N GLY A 222 51.85 -43.67 16.92
CA GLY A 222 52.73 -42.96 17.85
C GLY A 222 52.04 -42.41 19.09
N LYS A 223 52.43 -42.97 20.25
CA LYS A 223 52.26 -42.54 21.64
C LYS A 223 51.48 -41.24 21.94
N ALA A 224 50.43 -41.41 22.75
CA ALA A 224 49.91 -40.57 23.83
C ALA A 224 49.89 -39.02 23.66
N GLY A 225 48.68 -38.46 23.76
CA GLY A 225 48.47 -37.08 24.16
C GLY A 225 47.07 -36.88 24.75
N GLU A 226 47.00 -36.68 26.07
CA GLU A 226 45.79 -36.40 26.87
C GLU A 226 44.97 -35.16 26.41
N GLY A 227 45.42 -34.43 25.38
CA GLY A 227 44.75 -33.23 24.84
C GLY A 227 43.59 -33.50 23.86
N SER A 228 43.52 -34.66 23.22
CA SER A 228 42.50 -34.96 22.20
C SER A 228 41.14 -35.38 22.80
N SER A 229 41.14 -36.15 23.89
CA SER A 229 39.91 -36.56 24.59
C SER A 229 39.24 -35.41 25.35
N LYS A 230 40.04 -34.48 25.89
CA LYS A 230 39.56 -33.26 26.57
C LYS A 230 38.75 -32.36 25.63
N LYS A 231 39.21 -32.18 24.39
CA LYS A 231 38.58 -31.31 23.39
C LYS A 231 37.24 -31.87 22.88
N ALA A 232 37.14 -33.19 22.74
CA ALA A 232 35.89 -33.87 22.39
C ALA A 232 34.86 -33.85 23.53
N ALA A 233 35.31 -34.02 24.78
CA ALA A 233 34.45 -33.92 25.97
C ALA A 233 33.93 -32.49 26.19
N GLU A 234 34.77 -31.47 25.94
CA GLU A 234 34.39 -30.06 26.03
C GLU A 234 33.37 -29.65 24.95
N ALA A 235 33.52 -30.15 23.71
CA ALA A 235 32.54 -29.94 22.65
C ALA A 235 31.19 -30.60 22.94
N ALA A 236 31.19 -31.82 23.49
CA ALA A 236 29.96 -32.50 23.91
C ALA A 236 29.26 -31.77 25.07
N LYS A 237 30.01 -31.26 26.05
CA LYS A 237 29.49 -30.45 27.15
C LYS A 237 28.88 -29.13 26.67
N LYS A 238 29.52 -28.47 25.69
CA LYS A 238 29.00 -27.23 25.08
C LYS A 238 27.71 -27.46 24.27
N ALA A 239 27.62 -28.57 23.55
CA ALA A 239 26.40 -28.95 22.81
C ALA A 239 25.24 -29.30 23.75
N ALA A 240 25.50 -30.03 24.84
CA ALA A 240 24.48 -30.32 25.86
C ALA A 240 23.97 -29.05 26.55
N ALA A 241 24.89 -28.13 26.92
CA ALA A 241 24.53 -26.85 27.51
C ALA A 241 23.73 -25.95 26.55
N ALA A 242 24.00 -26.00 25.24
CA ALA A 242 23.23 -25.27 24.24
C ALA A 242 21.80 -25.82 24.10
N ALA A 243 21.64 -27.14 24.10
CA ALA A 243 20.32 -27.78 24.02
C ALA A 243 19.48 -27.53 25.29
N GLU A 244 20.10 -27.52 26.47
CA GLU A 244 19.45 -27.15 27.74
C GLU A 244 18.94 -25.70 27.68
N LYS A 245 19.75 -24.76 27.19
CA LYS A 245 19.35 -23.35 27.01
C LYS A 245 18.19 -23.18 26.03
N GLU A 246 18.20 -23.89 24.92
CA GLU A 246 17.08 -23.84 23.95
C GLU A 246 15.78 -24.40 24.55
N ALA A 247 15.87 -25.46 25.36
CA ALA A 247 14.72 -26.03 26.06
C ALA A 247 14.19 -25.09 27.16
N GLU A 248 15.07 -24.48 27.95
CA GLU A 248 14.71 -23.46 28.96
C GLU A 248 14.02 -22.25 28.31
N LEU A 249 14.56 -21.76 27.18
CA LEU A 249 13.97 -20.64 26.43
C LEU A 249 12.59 -21.00 25.85
N ALA A 250 12.45 -22.21 25.29
CA ALA A 250 11.18 -22.67 24.74
C ALA A 250 10.10 -22.79 25.83
N ALA A 251 10.46 -23.33 27.00
CA ALA A 251 9.55 -23.42 28.14
C ALA A 251 9.14 -22.02 28.65
N ALA A 252 10.08 -21.07 28.71
CA ALA A 252 9.78 -19.70 29.10
C ALA A 252 8.84 -18.99 28.11
N LEU A 253 9.00 -19.22 26.81
CA LEU A 253 8.11 -18.68 25.78
C LEU A 253 6.71 -19.32 25.81
N ASP A 254 6.62 -20.62 26.08
CA ASP A 254 5.34 -21.33 26.26
C ASP A 254 4.59 -20.88 27.53
N ALA A 255 5.30 -20.60 28.62
CA ALA A 255 4.69 -20.02 29.82
C ALA A 255 4.12 -18.62 29.54
N ILE A 256 4.80 -17.84 28.69
CA ILE A 256 4.36 -16.49 28.29
C ILE A 256 3.15 -16.53 27.37
N SER A 257 3.09 -17.47 26.42
CA SER A 257 1.96 -17.57 25.47
C SER A 257 0.63 -17.89 26.17
N LYS A 258 0.68 -18.46 27.37
CA LYS A 258 -0.47 -18.76 28.23
C LYS A 258 -1.00 -17.55 29.01
N ILE A 259 -0.27 -16.43 29.01
CA ILE A 259 -0.71 -15.20 29.70
C ILE A 259 -1.80 -14.54 28.85
N PRO A 260 -3.00 -14.28 29.41
CA PRO A 260 -4.04 -13.57 28.68
C PRO A 260 -3.56 -12.18 28.22
N GLU A 261 -4.07 -11.73 27.07
CA GLU A 261 -3.64 -10.47 26.50
C GLU A 261 -3.88 -9.29 27.45
N GLY A 262 -2.81 -8.52 27.69
CA GLY A 262 -2.80 -7.37 28.58
C GLY A 262 -2.76 -7.68 30.08
N ASP A 263 -2.67 -8.94 30.49
CA ASP A 263 -2.45 -9.27 31.89
C ASP A 263 -0.98 -9.14 32.28
N LYS A 264 -0.74 -8.78 33.54
CA LYS A 264 0.61 -8.64 34.07
C LYS A 264 1.27 -10.01 34.12
N LYS A 265 2.41 -10.14 33.45
CA LYS A 265 3.27 -11.32 33.59
C LYS A 265 3.72 -11.50 35.04
N SER A 266 3.67 -12.74 35.53
CA SER A 266 4.24 -13.09 36.84
C SER A 266 5.76 -12.88 36.83
N VAL A 267 6.26 -12.23 37.89
CA VAL A 267 7.70 -12.04 38.13
C VAL A 267 8.28 -13.15 39.01
N ASP A 268 7.44 -14.06 39.51
CA ASP A 268 7.82 -15.21 40.36
C ASP A 268 8.30 -16.42 39.53
N ILE A 269 8.66 -16.18 38.26
CA ILE A 269 9.23 -17.19 37.37
C ILE A 269 10.74 -17.27 37.59
N GLU A 270 11.29 -18.49 37.51
CA GLU A 270 12.74 -18.68 37.58
C GLU A 270 13.43 -17.92 36.44
N MET A 271 14.40 -17.08 36.78
CA MET A 271 15.12 -16.29 35.79
C MET A 271 16.01 -17.19 34.95
N LEU A 272 15.93 -17.02 33.62
CA LEU A 272 16.86 -17.67 32.71
C LEU A 272 18.30 -17.24 33.04
N LYS A 273 19.24 -18.17 32.84
CA LYS A 273 20.68 -17.93 33.07
C LYS A 273 21.22 -16.77 32.23
N GLU A 274 20.58 -16.46 31.09
CA GLU A 274 20.93 -15.37 30.19
C GLU A 274 19.73 -14.44 29.93
N TYR A 275 20.00 -13.16 29.66
CA TYR A 275 18.97 -12.19 29.30
C TYR A 275 18.39 -12.49 27.91
N HIS A 276 17.10 -12.78 27.85
CA HIS A 276 16.36 -12.96 26.60
C HIS A 276 15.28 -11.90 26.43
N PRO A 277 15.47 -10.87 25.59
CA PRO A 277 14.53 -9.75 25.46
C PRO A 277 13.14 -10.19 25.02
N LYS A 278 13.03 -11.23 24.17
CA LYS A 278 11.74 -11.79 23.77
C LYS A 278 10.91 -12.29 24.95
N VAL A 279 11.56 -12.91 25.94
CA VAL A 279 10.93 -13.43 27.16
C VAL A 279 10.65 -12.27 28.11
N VAL A 280 11.59 -11.34 28.23
CA VAL A 280 11.48 -10.23 29.17
C VAL A 280 10.40 -9.25 28.73
N GLU A 281 10.41 -8.76 27.50
CA GLU A 281 9.50 -7.73 26.97
C GLU A 281 8.07 -8.21 26.76
N ALA A 282 7.85 -9.53 26.64
CA ALA A 282 6.52 -10.07 26.37
C ALA A 282 5.51 -9.67 27.44
N SER A 283 4.28 -9.43 26.99
CA SER A 283 3.11 -9.02 27.80
C SER A 283 3.21 -7.64 28.46
N TRP A 284 4.41 -7.06 28.67
CA TRP A 284 4.56 -5.77 29.35
C TRP A 284 3.82 -4.63 28.66
N TYR A 285 3.99 -4.50 27.34
CA TYR A 285 3.41 -3.37 26.63
C TYR A 285 1.88 -3.40 26.67
N GLN A 286 1.29 -4.56 26.33
CA GLN A 286 -0.15 -4.77 26.39
C GLN A 286 -0.69 -4.50 27.80
N TRP A 287 0.03 -4.93 28.84
CA TRP A 287 -0.34 -4.65 30.23
C TRP A 287 -0.25 -3.16 30.58
N TRP A 288 0.82 -2.46 30.16
CA TRP A 288 0.98 -1.02 30.38
C TRP A 288 -0.13 -0.22 29.70
N GLU A 289 -0.49 -0.59 28.47
CA GLU A 289 -1.56 0.03 27.69
C GLU A 289 -2.93 -0.24 28.35
N LYS A 290 -3.25 -1.49 28.68
CA LYS A 290 -4.49 -1.88 29.38
C LYS A 290 -4.64 -1.20 30.74
N SER A 291 -3.55 -1.06 31.48
CA SER A 291 -3.52 -0.39 32.79
C SER A 291 -3.63 1.14 32.69
N GLY A 292 -3.56 1.70 31.48
CA GLY A 292 -3.67 3.14 31.24
C GLY A 292 -2.47 3.94 31.74
N PHE A 293 -1.29 3.33 31.90
CA PHE A 293 -0.12 4.03 32.45
C PHE A 293 0.40 5.16 31.56
N PHE A 294 0.07 5.15 30.28
CA PHE A 294 0.45 6.21 29.33
C PHE A 294 -0.55 7.37 29.30
N LYS A 295 -1.75 7.19 29.88
CA LYS A 295 -2.79 8.21 29.86
C LYS A 295 -2.43 9.37 30.79
N ALA A 296 -2.53 10.59 30.26
CA ALA A 296 -2.38 11.80 31.07
C ALA A 296 -3.71 12.16 31.75
N GLN A 297 -3.65 12.53 33.03
CA GLN A 297 -4.82 12.94 33.81
C GLN A 297 -5.16 14.41 33.56
N ASN A 298 -6.34 14.67 32.99
CA ASN A 298 -6.87 16.03 32.88
C ASN A 298 -7.13 16.61 34.28
N GLY A 299 -6.69 17.85 34.54
CA GLY A 299 -6.87 18.51 35.84
C GLY A 299 -5.86 18.11 36.93
N SER A 300 -4.83 17.32 36.60
CA SER A 300 -3.72 17.02 37.51
C SER A 300 -3.08 18.30 38.05
N THR A 301 -2.83 18.33 39.38
CA THR A 301 -2.14 19.43 40.08
C THR A 301 -0.62 19.36 39.95
N LYS A 302 -0.09 18.25 39.41
CA LYS A 302 1.34 18.07 39.14
C LYS A 302 1.82 19.03 38.05
N PRO A 303 3.12 19.39 38.04
CA PRO A 303 3.68 20.15 36.93
C PRO A 303 3.55 19.35 35.62
N LYS A 304 3.23 20.03 34.52
CA LYS A 304 2.90 19.38 33.25
C LYS A 304 4.12 19.31 32.35
N PHE A 305 4.28 18.19 31.66
CA PHE A 305 5.25 18.03 30.59
C PHE A 305 4.56 17.41 29.37
N VAL A 306 4.47 18.15 28.27
CA VAL A 306 3.75 17.73 27.07
C VAL A 306 4.70 17.70 25.91
N ILE A 307 4.65 16.62 25.13
CA ILE A 307 5.37 16.49 23.88
C ILE A 307 4.46 15.86 22.84
N VAL A 308 4.57 16.33 21.60
CA VAL A 308 3.88 15.77 20.44
C VAL A 308 4.90 14.92 19.70
N ILE A 309 4.54 13.68 19.35
CA ILE A 309 5.39 12.89 18.46
C ILE A 309 5.48 13.64 17.11
N PRO A 310 6.67 13.77 16.49
CA PRO A 310 6.76 14.15 15.08
C PRO A 310 6.01 13.07 14.31
N PRO A 311 4.83 13.38 13.73
CA PRO A 311 3.95 12.34 13.23
C PRO A 311 4.64 11.64 12.04
N PRO A 312 4.93 10.33 12.12
CA PRO A 312 5.53 9.62 10.99
C PRO A 312 4.57 9.61 9.79
N ASN A 313 5.15 9.77 8.60
CA ASN A 313 4.43 9.73 7.34
C ASN A 313 3.89 8.32 7.07
N VAL A 314 2.64 8.22 6.59
CA VAL A 314 1.99 6.95 6.20
C VAL A 314 2.51 6.41 4.87
N THR A 315 3.83 6.39 4.67
CA THR A 315 4.50 6.00 3.42
C THR A 315 5.13 4.60 3.46
N GLY A 316 4.89 3.82 4.53
CA GLY A 316 5.41 2.47 4.67
C GLY A 316 5.71 2.08 6.12
N THR A 317 6.93 1.59 6.36
CA THR A 317 7.41 1.12 7.67
C THR A 317 8.44 2.06 8.27
N LEU A 318 8.49 2.15 9.60
CA LEU A 318 9.52 2.90 10.30
C LEU A 318 10.92 2.32 10.09
N HIS A 319 11.91 3.20 9.99
CA HIS A 319 13.35 2.90 9.90
C HIS A 319 14.11 3.33 11.16
N LEU A 320 15.42 3.06 11.23
CA LEU A 320 16.24 3.29 12.43
C LEU A 320 16.23 4.75 12.92
N GLY A 321 16.20 5.73 12.01
CA GLY A 321 16.00 7.14 12.37
C GLY A 321 14.74 7.40 13.22
N HIS A 322 13.62 6.75 12.91
CA HIS A 322 12.41 6.84 13.73
C HIS A 322 12.61 6.22 15.11
N ALA A 323 13.30 5.08 15.18
CA ALA A 323 13.60 4.41 16.44
C ALA A 323 14.49 5.29 17.34
N LEU A 324 15.49 5.97 16.78
CA LEU A 324 16.34 6.92 17.50
C LEU A 324 15.50 8.06 18.09
N THR A 325 14.73 8.78 17.25
CA THR A 325 13.89 9.91 17.69
C THR A 325 12.91 9.49 18.78
N ASN A 326 12.21 8.37 18.59
CA ASN A 326 11.24 7.88 19.57
C ASN A 326 11.90 7.43 20.87
N SER A 327 13.06 6.78 20.82
CA SER A 327 13.78 6.35 22.02
C SER A 327 14.20 7.54 22.89
N VAL A 328 14.66 8.63 22.26
CA VAL A 328 15.02 9.87 22.96
C VAL A 328 13.78 10.51 23.60
N GLN A 329 12.68 10.66 22.85
CA GLN A 329 11.44 11.24 23.37
C GLN A 329 10.85 10.39 24.51
N ASP A 330 10.82 9.07 24.36
CA ASP A 330 10.34 8.13 25.38
C ASP A 330 11.16 8.23 26.67
N THR A 331 12.50 8.28 26.55
CA THR A 331 13.40 8.45 27.69
C THR A 331 13.08 9.73 28.47
N ILE A 332 12.88 10.85 27.77
CA ILE A 332 12.54 12.13 28.40
C ILE A 332 11.18 12.05 29.08
N VAL A 333 10.16 11.48 28.41
CA VAL A 333 8.81 11.32 28.95
C VAL A 333 8.83 10.47 30.21
N ARG A 334 9.52 9.32 30.19
CA ARG A 334 9.65 8.44 31.36
C ARG A 334 10.38 9.13 32.51
N TRP A 335 11.51 9.79 32.23
CA TRP A 335 12.27 10.54 33.22
C TRP A 335 11.43 11.65 33.87
N LYS A 336 10.68 12.42 33.09
CA LYS A 336 9.78 13.47 33.60
C LYS A 336 8.66 12.90 34.46
N LYS A 337 8.05 11.80 34.03
CA LYS A 337 7.00 11.11 34.80
C LYS A 337 7.54 10.63 36.15
N MET A 338 8.72 10.03 36.16
CA MET A 338 9.41 9.59 37.38
C MET A 338 9.86 10.77 38.26
N SER A 339 10.09 11.94 37.68
CA SER A 339 10.43 13.19 38.37
C SER A 339 9.20 13.94 38.91
N GLY A 340 8.01 13.32 38.90
CA GLY A 340 6.78 13.87 39.49
C GLY A 340 5.92 14.74 38.56
N TYR A 341 6.23 14.80 37.26
CA TYR A 341 5.41 15.54 36.29
C TYR A 341 4.21 14.70 35.82
N GLU A 342 3.12 15.39 35.50
CA GLU A 342 2.07 14.84 34.64
C GLU A 342 2.56 14.90 33.20
N THR A 343 2.83 13.73 32.61
CA THR A 343 3.37 13.66 31.25
C THR A 343 2.29 13.28 30.24
N LEU A 344 2.28 14.01 29.12
CA LEU A 344 1.47 13.68 27.95
C LEU A 344 2.37 13.59 26.73
N TRP A 345 2.45 12.40 26.15
CA TRP A 345 3.07 12.19 24.85
C TRP A 345 1.99 11.84 23.83
N VAL A 346 1.66 12.81 22.98
CA VAL A 346 0.55 12.70 22.02
C VAL A 346 1.00 11.89 20.80
N PRO A 347 0.33 10.76 20.48
CA PRO A 347 0.59 10.02 19.25
C PRO A 347 -0.12 10.66 18.05
N GLY A 348 0.43 10.42 16.86
CA GLY A 348 -0.25 10.73 15.62
C GLY A 348 0.54 10.30 14.39
N THR A 349 -0.10 10.33 13.22
CA THR A 349 0.50 10.00 11.92
C THR A 349 0.18 11.07 10.89
N ASP A 350 1.08 11.26 9.93
CA ASP A 350 0.95 12.27 8.88
C ASP A 350 0.54 11.63 7.54
N HIS A 351 -0.46 12.22 6.90
CA HIS A 351 -0.92 11.88 5.55
C HIS A 351 0.15 12.13 4.49
N ALA A 352 1.12 13.03 4.74
CA ALA A 352 2.29 13.28 3.90
C ALA A 352 2.00 13.61 2.42
N GLY A 353 0.79 14.09 2.11
CA GLY A 353 0.34 14.58 0.80
C GLY A 353 0.96 13.86 -0.41
N ILE A 354 1.88 14.56 -1.09
CA ILE A 354 2.58 14.14 -2.31
C ILE A 354 3.34 12.81 -2.12
N ALA A 355 3.97 12.60 -0.95
CA ALA A 355 4.75 11.39 -0.68
C ALA A 355 3.86 10.15 -0.66
N THR A 356 2.72 10.22 0.04
CA THR A 356 1.74 9.11 0.08
C THR A 356 1.11 8.89 -1.29
N GLN A 357 0.73 9.96 -1.98
CA GLN A 357 0.21 9.87 -3.35
C GLN A 357 1.19 9.11 -4.26
N THR A 358 2.47 9.47 -4.24
CA THR A 358 3.50 8.83 -5.09
C THR A 358 3.69 7.35 -4.76
N VAL A 359 3.66 6.98 -3.47
CA VAL A 359 3.78 5.57 -3.05
C VAL A 359 2.58 4.74 -3.52
N VAL A 360 1.36 5.27 -3.34
CA VAL A 360 0.13 4.60 -3.76
C VAL A 360 0.05 4.49 -5.28
N GLU A 361 0.42 5.53 -6.02
CA GLU A 361 0.51 5.50 -7.48
C GLU A 361 1.49 4.43 -7.98
N LYS A 362 2.69 4.38 -7.42
CA LYS A 362 3.69 3.36 -7.78
C LYS A 362 3.20 1.94 -7.48
N LYS A 363 2.49 1.75 -6.36
CA LYS A 363 1.89 0.46 -6.00
C LYS A 363 0.81 0.05 -7.00
N ILE A 364 -0.15 0.94 -7.29
CA ILE A 364 -1.23 0.67 -8.24
C ILE A 364 -0.66 0.40 -9.64
N MET A 365 0.32 1.18 -10.08
CA MET A 365 0.99 0.95 -11.37
C MET A 365 1.65 -0.42 -11.40
N LYS A 366 2.36 -0.82 -10.34
CA LYS A 366 3.01 -2.14 -10.27
C LYS A 366 2.01 -3.30 -10.28
N GLU A 367 0.93 -3.20 -9.50
CA GLU A 367 -0.03 -4.29 -9.28
C GLU A 367 -1.06 -4.42 -10.40
N ARG A 368 -1.55 -3.29 -10.92
CA ARG A 368 -2.69 -3.23 -11.84
C ARG A 368 -2.34 -2.63 -13.20
N GLN A 369 -1.14 -2.06 -13.37
CA GLN A 369 -0.70 -1.39 -14.62
C GLN A 369 -1.68 -0.29 -15.08
N ILE A 370 -2.32 0.38 -14.12
CA ILE A 370 -3.21 1.53 -14.35
C ILE A 370 -2.65 2.77 -13.66
N THR A 371 -3.00 3.93 -14.21
CA THR A 371 -2.61 5.24 -13.66
C THR A 371 -3.71 5.80 -12.76
N ARG A 372 -3.37 6.77 -11.90
CA ARG A 372 -4.38 7.52 -11.11
C ARG A 372 -5.44 8.19 -11.98
N HIS A 373 -5.03 8.63 -13.18
CA HIS A 373 -5.91 9.34 -14.10
C HIS A 373 -6.96 8.40 -14.70
N THR A 374 -6.57 7.17 -15.02
CA THR A 374 -7.50 6.12 -15.48
C THR A 374 -8.37 5.57 -14.36
N LEU A 375 -7.88 5.55 -13.12
CA LEU A 375 -8.64 5.06 -11.97
C LEU A 375 -9.76 6.04 -11.55
N GLY A 376 -9.54 7.34 -11.75
CA GLY A 376 -10.45 8.38 -11.29
C GLY A 376 -10.23 8.75 -9.82
N ARG A 377 -10.68 9.96 -9.44
CA ARG A 377 -10.38 10.57 -8.14
C ARG A 377 -10.91 9.76 -6.96
N GLU A 378 -12.19 9.41 -6.98
CA GLU A 378 -12.84 8.76 -5.83
C GLU A 378 -12.24 7.38 -5.55
N ALA A 379 -12.10 6.54 -6.59
CA ALA A 379 -11.47 5.24 -6.46
C ALA A 379 -9.98 5.33 -6.05
N PHE A 380 -9.26 6.37 -6.50
CA PHE A 380 -7.89 6.60 -6.04
C PHE A 380 -7.83 6.99 -4.55
N LEU A 381 -8.74 7.86 -4.10
CA LEU A 381 -8.83 8.24 -2.68
C LEU A 381 -9.14 7.04 -1.79
N GLU A 382 -10.02 6.13 -2.23
CA GLU A 382 -10.27 4.87 -1.52
C GLU A 382 -9.00 4.02 -1.36
N GLU A 383 -8.18 3.90 -2.40
CA GLU A 383 -6.90 3.18 -2.33
C GLU A 383 -5.89 3.87 -1.40
N VAL A 384 -5.87 5.21 -1.37
CA VAL A 384 -5.06 5.97 -0.40
C VAL A 384 -5.50 5.70 1.03
N TRP A 385 -6.80 5.67 1.31
CA TRP A 385 -7.33 5.34 2.64
C TRP A 385 -7.03 3.89 3.06
N LYS A 386 -7.15 2.93 2.14
CA LYS A 386 -6.74 1.53 2.38
C LYS A 386 -5.25 1.44 2.73
N TRP A 387 -4.41 2.19 2.00
CA TRP A 387 -2.98 2.26 2.28
C TRP A 387 -2.68 2.90 3.64
N LYS A 388 -3.34 4.01 3.98
CA LYS A 388 -3.23 4.65 5.30
C LYS A 388 -3.53 3.66 6.41
N GLU A 389 -4.57 2.85 6.27
CA GLU A 389 -4.96 1.91 7.32
C GLU A 389 -3.91 0.81 7.52
N GLN A 390 -3.34 0.29 6.42
CA GLN A 390 -2.28 -0.71 6.46
C GLN A 390 -0.96 -0.15 7.01
N SER A 391 -0.54 1.02 6.52
CA SER A 391 0.72 1.67 6.93
C SER A 391 0.62 2.23 8.34
N GLY A 392 -0.46 2.95 8.66
CA GLY A 392 -0.72 3.49 10.00
C GLY A 392 -0.75 2.38 11.05
N THR A 393 -1.49 1.29 10.81
CA THR A 393 -1.49 0.13 11.72
C THR A 393 -0.09 -0.45 11.93
N THR A 394 0.71 -0.54 10.86
CA THR A 394 2.09 -1.05 10.95
C THR A 394 3.00 -0.13 11.75
N ILE A 395 2.92 1.18 11.51
CA ILE A 395 3.66 2.21 12.25
C ILE A 395 3.32 2.14 13.74
N CYS A 396 2.02 2.13 14.06
CA CYS A 396 1.54 2.04 15.43
C CYS A 396 2.01 0.75 16.10
N ARG A 397 2.00 -0.39 15.41
CA ARG A 397 2.58 -1.65 15.91
C ARG A 397 4.09 -1.54 16.17
N GLN A 398 4.84 -0.89 15.29
CA GLN A 398 6.29 -0.71 15.45
C GLN A 398 6.62 0.17 16.67
N LEU A 399 5.90 1.27 16.86
CA LEU A 399 6.06 2.14 18.04
C LEU A 399 5.71 1.41 19.35
N ARG A 400 4.63 0.62 19.35
CA ARG A 400 4.30 -0.25 20.49
C ARG A 400 5.40 -1.27 20.78
N ARG A 401 5.95 -1.88 19.72
CA ARG A 401 7.03 -2.87 19.84
C ARG A 401 8.33 -2.26 20.37
N LEU A 402 8.61 -0.98 20.05
CA LEU A 402 9.74 -0.22 20.62
C LEU A 402 9.53 0.14 22.09
N GLY A 403 8.31 0.03 22.62
CA GLY A 403 8.01 0.37 24.01
C GLY A 403 7.65 1.84 24.23
N SER A 404 7.32 2.60 23.18
CA SER A 404 6.99 4.03 23.29
C SER A 404 5.78 4.27 24.21
N ALA A 405 5.95 5.10 25.24
CA ALA A 405 4.92 5.44 26.24
C ALA A 405 3.91 6.50 25.75
N LEU A 406 3.35 6.27 24.56
CA LEU A 406 2.38 7.16 23.90
C LEU A 406 0.96 7.01 24.48
N ASP A 407 0.24 8.11 24.62
CA ASP A 407 -1.18 8.09 25.02
C ASP A 407 -2.06 7.74 23.81
N TRP A 408 -2.15 6.45 23.47
CA TRP A 408 -2.95 5.96 22.33
C TRP A 408 -4.42 6.34 22.35
N SER A 409 -4.98 6.74 23.51
CA SER A 409 -6.36 7.25 23.57
C SER A 409 -6.54 8.60 22.89
N ARG A 410 -5.43 9.26 22.50
CA ARG A 410 -5.38 10.56 21.84
C ARG A 410 -4.68 10.49 20.48
N GLU A 411 -4.59 9.30 19.90
CA GLU A 411 -4.06 9.13 18.54
C GLU A 411 -4.86 10.00 17.56
N CYS A 412 -4.15 10.74 16.72
CA CYS A 412 -4.75 11.56 15.67
C CYS A 412 -4.04 11.35 14.34
N PHE A 413 -4.78 11.44 13.26
CA PHE A 413 -4.27 11.50 11.90
C PHE A 413 -4.54 12.89 11.33
N THR A 414 -3.57 13.44 10.61
CA THR A 414 -3.61 14.82 10.09
C THR A 414 -4.86 15.19 9.26
N MET A 415 -5.53 14.21 8.64
CA MET A 415 -6.80 14.42 7.92
C MET A 415 -8.05 14.00 8.71
N ASP A 416 -7.95 13.72 10.01
CA ASP A 416 -9.13 13.53 10.85
C ASP A 416 -9.92 14.83 10.97
N ASP A 417 -11.25 14.74 11.07
CA ASP A 417 -12.17 15.89 11.14
C ASP A 417 -11.72 16.98 12.12
N LYS A 418 -11.24 16.56 13.31
CA LYS A 418 -10.75 17.47 14.34
C LYS A 418 -9.53 18.29 13.88
N LEU A 419 -8.56 17.64 13.22
CA LEU A 419 -7.35 18.31 12.75
C LEU A 419 -7.61 19.10 11.48
N SER A 420 -8.46 18.60 10.57
CA SER A 420 -8.90 19.35 9.40
C SER A 420 -9.65 20.63 9.78
N ALA A 421 -10.51 20.60 10.79
CA ALA A 421 -11.15 21.80 11.34
C ALA A 421 -10.13 22.81 11.88
N ALA A 422 -9.07 22.35 12.53
CA ALA A 422 -8.00 23.22 13.03
C ALA A 422 -7.20 23.88 11.89
N VAL A 423 -6.94 23.16 10.80
CA VAL A 423 -6.28 23.72 9.61
C VAL A 423 -7.18 24.76 8.93
N ASN A 424 -8.48 24.48 8.80
CA ASN A 424 -9.44 25.43 8.23
C ASN A 424 -9.49 26.74 9.04
N GLU A 425 -9.59 26.63 10.37
CA GLU A 425 -9.56 27.80 11.26
C GLU A 425 -8.25 28.58 11.13
N ALA A 426 -7.11 27.89 11.07
CA ALA A 426 -5.82 28.54 10.89
C ALA A 426 -5.74 29.29 9.55
N PHE A 427 -6.21 28.67 8.46
CA PHE A 427 -6.28 29.30 7.13
C PHE A 427 -7.16 30.55 7.15
N VAL A 428 -8.38 30.45 7.69
CA VAL A 428 -9.32 31.58 7.78
C VAL A 428 -8.71 32.73 8.57
N ARG A 429 -8.12 32.47 9.75
CA ARG A 429 -7.44 33.50 10.55
C ARG A 429 -6.27 34.16 9.82
N MET A 430 -5.47 33.38 9.11
CA MET A 430 -4.35 33.92 8.32
C MET A 430 -4.84 34.76 7.14
N HIS A 431 -5.94 34.36 6.50
CA HIS A 431 -6.59 35.13 5.44
C HIS A 431 -7.20 36.43 5.97
N GLU A 432 -7.94 36.41 7.08
CA GLU A 432 -8.50 37.61 7.73
C GLU A 432 -7.41 38.62 8.13
N LYS A 433 -6.24 38.11 8.54
CA LYS A 433 -5.04 38.93 8.82
C LYS A 433 -4.28 39.39 7.57
N LYS A 434 -4.78 39.10 6.37
CA LYS A 434 -4.16 39.41 5.07
C LYS A 434 -2.77 38.80 4.87
N LEU A 435 -2.49 37.67 5.54
CA LEU A 435 -1.25 36.89 5.35
C LEU A 435 -1.36 35.88 4.20
N VAL A 436 -2.59 35.50 3.83
CA VAL A 436 -2.89 34.65 2.67
C VAL A 436 -3.47 35.51 1.55
N TYR A 437 -2.91 35.38 0.35
CA TYR A 437 -3.37 36.06 -0.86
C TYR A 437 -3.24 35.14 -2.08
N ARG A 438 -3.93 35.48 -3.17
CA ARG A 438 -3.85 34.78 -4.45
C ARG A 438 -3.24 35.69 -5.49
N GLN A 439 -2.15 35.25 -6.12
CA GLN A 439 -1.47 35.97 -7.19
C GLN A 439 -0.89 34.97 -8.20
N VAL A 440 -0.73 35.39 -9.45
CA VAL A 440 0.10 34.69 -10.44
C VAL A 440 1.56 35.01 -10.12
N ARG A 441 2.33 33.98 -9.75
CA ARG A 441 3.75 34.08 -9.46
C ARG A 441 4.47 32.90 -10.08
N LEU A 442 5.76 33.07 -10.37
CA LEU A 442 6.62 31.95 -10.69
C LEU A 442 6.66 30.98 -9.50
N VAL A 443 6.46 29.70 -9.80
CA VAL A 443 6.47 28.60 -8.83
C VAL A 443 7.30 27.47 -9.41
N ASN A 444 7.89 26.64 -8.56
CA ASN A 444 8.48 25.39 -9.02
C ASN A 444 7.35 24.44 -9.40
N TRP A 445 7.34 23.98 -10.65
CA TRP A 445 6.29 23.11 -11.18
C TRP A 445 6.86 21.75 -11.58
N CYS A 446 6.29 20.68 -11.03
CA CYS A 446 6.63 19.32 -11.43
C CYS A 446 5.69 18.84 -12.54
N CYS A 447 6.20 18.68 -13.78
CA CYS A 447 5.40 18.20 -14.93
C CYS A 447 4.88 16.77 -14.74
N THR A 448 5.59 15.95 -13.96
CA THR A 448 5.21 14.55 -13.67
C THR A 448 4.05 14.49 -12.69
N LEU A 449 4.18 15.22 -11.57
CA LEU A 449 3.16 15.24 -10.52
C LEU A 449 1.98 16.16 -10.87
N LYS A 450 2.20 17.10 -11.79
CA LYS A 450 1.26 18.15 -12.22
C LYS A 450 0.80 19.01 -11.04
N THR A 451 1.77 19.48 -10.27
CA THR A 451 1.53 20.33 -9.10
C THR A 451 2.70 21.28 -8.89
N ALA A 452 2.41 22.40 -8.24
CA ALA A 452 3.43 23.26 -7.66
C ALA A 452 4.10 22.53 -6.49
N ILE A 453 5.41 22.74 -6.34
CA ILE A 453 6.23 22.27 -5.23
C ILE A 453 6.90 23.47 -4.56
N SER A 454 7.07 23.40 -3.25
CA SER A 454 7.72 24.45 -2.48
C SER A 454 9.25 24.41 -2.64
N ASP A 455 9.94 25.52 -2.38
CA ASP A 455 11.40 25.59 -2.52
C ASP A 455 12.13 24.55 -1.65
N ILE A 456 11.58 24.21 -0.48
CA ILE A 456 12.15 23.19 0.43
C ILE A 456 11.94 21.75 -0.06
N GLU A 457 11.05 21.54 -1.03
CA GLU A 457 10.81 20.23 -1.68
C GLU A 457 11.64 20.05 -2.96
N VAL A 458 12.44 21.06 -3.34
CA VAL A 458 13.33 21.02 -4.50
C VAL A 458 14.75 20.71 -4.06
N ASP A 459 15.26 19.56 -4.50
CA ASP A 459 16.68 19.23 -4.38
C ASP A 459 17.45 19.81 -5.56
N TYR A 460 18.45 20.63 -5.26
CA TYR A 460 19.35 21.21 -6.26
C TYR A 460 20.56 20.29 -6.49
N MET A 461 20.93 20.12 -7.74
CA MET A 461 22.10 19.36 -8.15
C MET A 461 22.95 20.24 -9.06
N ASP A 462 24.15 20.58 -8.60
CA ASP A 462 25.10 21.36 -9.38
C ASP A 462 25.77 20.48 -10.43
N LEU A 463 25.86 20.99 -11.66
CA LEU A 463 26.50 20.31 -12.80
C LEU A 463 27.71 21.13 -13.25
N GLU A 464 28.90 20.54 -13.16
CA GLU A 464 30.15 21.20 -13.56
C GLU A 464 30.37 21.17 -15.08
N SER A 465 29.70 20.26 -15.80
CA SER A 465 29.82 20.10 -17.25
C SER A 465 28.56 19.48 -17.84
N ALA A 466 28.47 19.51 -19.18
CA ALA A 466 27.37 18.89 -19.93
C ALA A 466 27.18 17.42 -19.49
N THR A 467 26.00 17.11 -18.96
CA THR A 467 25.69 15.84 -18.32
C THR A 467 24.34 15.31 -18.82
N GLU A 468 24.33 14.06 -19.27
CA GLU A 468 23.09 13.38 -19.66
C GLU A 468 22.36 12.78 -18.45
N LEU A 469 21.15 13.27 -18.18
CA LEU A 469 20.32 12.84 -17.06
C LEU A 469 19.00 12.23 -17.54
N PRO A 470 18.49 11.18 -16.87
CA PRO A 470 17.16 10.65 -17.14
C PRO A 470 16.09 11.63 -16.65
N VAL A 471 15.13 11.96 -17.52
CA VAL A 471 13.99 12.83 -17.18
C VAL A 471 12.69 12.05 -17.33
N PRO A 472 11.82 12.01 -16.30
CA PRO A 472 10.52 11.36 -16.42
C PRO A 472 9.73 11.89 -17.63
N GLY A 473 9.23 10.97 -18.46
CA GLY A 473 8.49 11.29 -19.68
C GLY A 473 9.34 11.40 -20.95
N TYR A 474 10.66 11.18 -20.88
CA TYR A 474 11.54 11.08 -22.06
C TYR A 474 12.05 9.65 -22.23
N ASP A 475 12.17 9.19 -23.48
CA ASP A 475 12.63 7.84 -23.81
C ASP A 475 14.17 7.73 -23.69
N GLY A 476 14.88 8.83 -23.89
CA GLY A 476 16.32 8.96 -23.77
C GLY A 476 16.74 9.82 -22.58
N LYS A 477 18.06 9.88 -22.35
CA LYS A 477 18.62 10.87 -21.45
C LYS A 477 18.62 12.24 -22.14
N VAL A 478 18.55 13.27 -21.31
CA VAL A 478 18.56 14.67 -21.74
C VAL A 478 19.86 15.31 -21.26
N GLU A 479 20.51 16.08 -22.12
CA GLU A 479 21.70 16.86 -21.77
C GLU A 479 21.33 18.10 -20.94
N PHE A 480 22.02 18.29 -19.81
CA PHE A 480 21.92 19.48 -18.96
C PHE A 480 23.31 20.07 -18.72
N GLY A 481 23.39 21.37 -18.46
CA GLY A 481 24.67 22.05 -18.15
C GLY A 481 25.49 22.43 -19.38
N ALA A 482 24.97 22.23 -20.60
CA ALA A 482 25.57 22.75 -21.83
C ALA A 482 25.23 24.23 -22.00
N LEU A 483 26.24 25.08 -22.19
CA LEU A 483 26.06 26.51 -22.47
C LEU A 483 26.08 26.75 -23.99
N THR A 484 24.95 27.15 -24.56
CA THR A 484 24.80 27.42 -25.99
C THR A 484 24.77 28.92 -26.26
N SER A 485 25.54 29.35 -27.26
CA SER A 485 25.54 30.73 -27.74
C SER A 485 24.76 30.85 -29.05
N PHE A 486 23.92 31.86 -29.15
CA PHE A 486 23.19 32.17 -30.39
C PHE A 486 22.97 33.69 -30.52
N ALA A 487 22.67 34.14 -31.74
CA ALA A 487 22.61 35.56 -32.07
C ALA A 487 21.18 36.03 -32.35
N TYR A 488 20.87 37.21 -31.84
CA TYR A 488 19.66 37.97 -32.14
C TYR A 488 19.97 39.08 -33.16
N PRO A 489 19.41 39.06 -34.38
CA PRO A 489 19.60 40.14 -35.34
C PRO A 489 19.07 41.47 -34.84
N LEU A 490 19.78 42.58 -35.07
CA LEU A 490 19.29 43.91 -34.73
C LEU A 490 18.12 44.32 -35.63
N GLU A 491 17.20 45.11 -35.10
CA GLU A 491 16.04 45.58 -35.84
C GLU A 491 16.43 46.37 -37.10
N ASP A 492 17.47 47.21 -36.98
CA ASP A 492 18.02 48.08 -38.03
C ASP A 492 18.91 47.35 -39.05
N GLY A 493 19.17 46.05 -38.84
CA GLY A 493 20.05 45.25 -39.69
C GLY A 493 21.53 45.60 -39.56
N SER A 494 21.94 46.39 -38.55
CA SER A 494 23.33 46.83 -38.41
C SER A 494 24.28 45.76 -37.85
N GLY A 495 23.78 44.57 -37.51
CA GLY A 495 24.53 43.50 -36.87
C GLY A 495 23.64 42.58 -36.05
N GLU A 496 24.26 41.84 -35.12
CA GLU A 496 23.59 40.86 -34.26
C GLU A 496 24.13 40.94 -32.83
N LEU A 497 23.31 40.56 -31.86
CA LEU A 497 23.66 40.49 -30.44
C LEU A 497 23.70 39.04 -29.99
N VAL A 498 24.88 38.56 -29.58
CA VAL A 498 25.09 37.17 -29.15
C VAL A 498 24.81 37.03 -27.66
N VAL A 499 23.94 36.09 -27.30
CA VAL A 499 23.62 35.70 -25.92
C VAL A 499 24.10 34.27 -25.66
N ALA A 500 24.30 33.92 -24.39
CA ALA A 500 24.61 32.57 -23.94
C ALA A 500 23.52 32.06 -22.97
N THR A 501 23.08 30.81 -23.13
CA THR A 501 22.09 30.20 -22.23
C THR A 501 22.26 28.69 -22.12
N THR A 502 21.85 28.13 -20.98
CA THR A 502 21.72 26.69 -20.78
C THR A 502 20.33 26.15 -21.10
N ARG A 503 19.37 27.02 -21.43
CA ARG A 503 17.97 26.66 -21.73
C ARG A 503 17.49 27.27 -23.03
N VAL A 504 18.00 26.74 -24.14
CA VAL A 504 17.66 27.22 -25.49
C VAL A 504 16.16 27.14 -25.75
N GLU A 505 15.49 26.10 -25.24
CA GLU A 505 14.05 25.88 -25.40
C GLU A 505 13.20 27.04 -24.86
N THR A 506 13.72 27.76 -23.87
CA THR A 506 13.02 28.90 -23.27
C THR A 506 13.08 30.16 -24.12
N MET A 507 13.94 30.21 -25.14
CA MET A 507 14.07 31.39 -26.00
C MET A 507 12.74 31.82 -26.64
N LEU A 508 11.85 30.86 -26.93
CA LEU A 508 10.54 31.12 -27.53
C LEU A 508 9.65 32.05 -26.67
N GLY A 509 9.93 32.13 -25.37
CA GLY A 509 9.23 32.99 -24.42
C GLY A 509 9.96 34.32 -24.15
N ASP A 510 11.03 34.62 -24.88
CA ASP A 510 11.84 35.80 -24.60
C ASP A 510 11.06 37.08 -24.88
N THR A 511 11.26 38.06 -23.98
CA THR A 511 10.63 39.37 -24.03
C THR A 511 11.64 40.52 -24.01
N ALA A 512 12.92 40.28 -23.72
CA ALA A 512 14.01 41.24 -23.84
C ALA A 512 15.38 40.55 -23.95
N VAL A 513 16.41 41.34 -24.23
CA VAL A 513 17.82 40.97 -23.96
C VAL A 513 18.40 42.00 -22.99
N ALA A 514 18.97 41.56 -21.88
CA ALA A 514 19.62 42.43 -20.92
C ALA A 514 21.13 42.52 -21.17
N ILE A 515 21.66 43.73 -21.04
CA ILE A 515 23.10 44.03 -21.03
C ILE A 515 23.43 44.89 -19.82
N HIS A 516 24.68 44.87 -19.39
CA HIS A 516 25.14 45.75 -18.32
C HIS A 516 25.29 47.19 -18.85
N PRO A 517 24.77 48.23 -18.16
CA PRO A 517 24.79 49.62 -18.64
C PRO A 517 26.21 50.18 -18.85
N GLU A 518 27.20 49.65 -18.14
CA GLU A 518 28.59 50.10 -18.21
C GLU A 518 29.46 49.20 -19.10
N ASP A 519 28.88 48.21 -19.81
CA ASP A 519 29.66 47.35 -20.69
C ASP A 519 30.07 48.09 -21.97
N PRO A 520 31.38 48.36 -22.18
CA PRO A 520 31.84 49.11 -23.34
C PRO A 520 31.63 48.35 -24.66
N ARG A 521 31.44 47.02 -24.61
CA ARG A 521 31.13 46.20 -25.78
C ARG A 521 29.74 46.53 -26.33
N TYR A 522 28.82 46.94 -25.47
CA TYR A 522 27.40 47.05 -25.78
C TYR A 522 26.82 48.47 -25.74
N THR A 523 27.66 49.50 -25.52
CA THR A 523 27.20 50.91 -25.47
C THR A 523 26.42 51.34 -26.72
N ALA A 524 26.80 50.84 -27.91
CA ALA A 524 26.12 51.14 -29.17
C ALA A 524 24.71 50.50 -29.30
N TYR A 525 24.35 49.59 -28.39
CA TYR A 525 23.09 48.85 -28.40
C TYR A 525 22.04 49.44 -27.45
N HIS A 526 22.40 50.48 -26.68
CA HIS A 526 21.49 51.12 -25.74
C HIS A 526 20.28 51.71 -26.47
N GLY A 527 19.07 51.35 -26.00
CA GLY A 527 17.81 51.80 -26.58
C GLY A 527 17.45 51.15 -27.93
N LYS A 528 18.27 50.23 -28.44
CA LYS A 528 17.96 49.44 -29.64
C LYS A 528 17.05 48.25 -29.31
N LYS A 529 16.54 47.62 -30.36
CA LYS A 529 15.76 46.38 -30.30
C LYS A 529 16.41 45.31 -31.17
N VAL A 530 16.17 44.06 -30.80
CA VAL A 530 16.54 42.90 -31.60
C VAL A 530 15.30 42.17 -32.12
N LYS A 531 15.44 41.43 -33.21
CA LYS A 531 14.40 40.56 -33.78
C LYS A 531 14.63 39.15 -33.28
N HIS A 532 13.59 38.54 -32.72
CA HIS A 532 13.62 37.14 -32.33
C HIS A 532 13.71 36.26 -33.59
N PRO A 533 14.66 35.30 -33.66
CA PRO A 533 15.00 34.60 -34.92
C PRO A 533 13.89 33.69 -35.45
N PHE A 534 13.06 33.10 -34.57
CA PHE A 534 12.01 32.15 -34.97
C PHE A 534 10.62 32.75 -35.18
N ASN A 535 10.23 33.80 -34.44
CA ASN A 535 8.88 34.35 -34.46
C ASN A 535 8.83 35.82 -34.91
N GLY A 536 9.99 36.46 -35.13
CA GLY A 536 10.08 37.83 -35.62
C GLY A 536 9.67 38.92 -34.62
N ARG A 537 9.34 38.59 -33.36
CA ARG A 537 9.00 39.59 -32.34
C ARG A 537 10.18 40.54 -32.11
N LEU A 538 9.87 41.83 -31.90
CA LEU A 538 10.85 42.83 -31.55
C LEU A 538 11.04 42.86 -30.03
N LEU A 539 12.25 42.55 -29.58
CA LEU A 539 12.63 42.50 -28.17
C LEU A 539 13.47 43.74 -27.84
N PRO A 540 13.09 44.55 -26.82
CA PRO A 540 13.95 45.63 -26.34
C PRO A 540 15.26 45.08 -25.76
N ILE A 541 16.32 45.86 -25.94
CA ILE A 541 17.56 45.69 -25.19
C ILE A 541 17.45 46.52 -23.92
N VAL A 542 17.44 45.87 -22.75
CA VAL A 542 17.31 46.52 -21.44
C VAL A 542 18.67 46.62 -20.75
N LEU A 543 18.85 47.68 -19.96
CA LEU A 543 20.08 47.90 -19.20
C LEU A 543 19.85 47.46 -17.75
N ASP A 544 20.40 46.30 -17.36
CA ASP A 544 20.18 45.72 -16.03
C ASP A 544 21.52 45.33 -15.39
N ALA A 545 22.01 46.19 -14.49
CA ALA A 545 23.26 45.97 -13.76
C ALA A 545 23.14 44.94 -12.63
N GLU A 546 21.92 44.61 -12.20
CA GLU A 546 21.68 43.65 -11.11
C GLU A 546 21.72 42.21 -11.63
N LEU A 547 21.19 41.99 -12.84
CA LEU A 547 21.17 40.67 -13.47
C LEU A 547 22.48 40.33 -14.20
N VAL A 548 23.05 41.30 -14.93
CA VAL A 548 24.08 41.00 -15.94
C VAL A 548 25.49 41.09 -15.36
N ASP A 549 26.15 39.94 -15.26
CA ASP A 549 27.59 39.86 -15.02
C ASP A 549 28.36 39.96 -16.34
N MET A 550 29.15 41.04 -16.50
CA MET A 550 29.97 41.30 -17.69
C MET A 550 31.02 40.19 -17.94
N SER A 551 31.45 39.48 -16.89
CA SER A 551 32.47 38.44 -16.96
C SER A 551 31.93 37.06 -17.36
N PHE A 552 30.61 36.87 -17.32
CA PHE A 552 29.97 35.58 -17.59
C PHE A 552 29.40 35.50 -19.01
N GLY A 553 29.65 34.38 -19.69
CA GLY A 553 29.16 34.15 -21.05
C GLY A 553 29.57 35.25 -22.02
N THR A 554 28.59 35.88 -22.69
CA THR A 554 28.84 37.01 -23.58
C THR A 554 28.76 38.38 -22.89
N GLY A 555 28.24 38.45 -21.66
CA GLY A 555 27.82 39.71 -21.03
C GLY A 555 26.48 40.24 -21.53
N ALA A 556 25.73 39.43 -22.29
CA ALA A 556 24.35 39.69 -22.69
C ALA A 556 23.47 38.47 -22.35
N VAL A 557 22.32 38.72 -21.72
CA VAL A 557 21.44 37.68 -21.17
C VAL A 557 20.07 37.76 -21.83
N LYS A 558 19.59 36.65 -22.37
CA LYS A 558 18.20 36.57 -22.84
C LYS A 558 17.24 36.60 -21.65
N ILE A 559 16.11 37.30 -21.76
CA ILE A 559 15.16 37.45 -20.67
C ILE A 559 13.87 36.70 -20.98
N THR A 560 13.58 35.65 -20.20
CA THR A 560 12.39 34.81 -20.33
C THR A 560 11.54 34.78 -19.04
N PRO A 561 10.79 35.85 -18.74
CA PRO A 561 10.27 36.12 -17.39
C PRO A 561 9.35 35.06 -16.80
N ALA A 562 8.61 34.33 -17.64
CA ALA A 562 7.65 33.33 -17.17
C ALA A 562 8.32 31.99 -16.77
N HIS A 563 9.64 31.87 -16.90
CA HIS A 563 10.35 30.58 -16.78
C HIS A 563 11.61 30.62 -15.91
N ASP A 564 12.04 31.79 -15.43
CA ASP A 564 13.22 31.92 -14.58
C ASP A 564 13.02 32.99 -13.49
N PRO A 565 13.39 32.74 -12.22
CA PRO A 565 13.19 33.70 -11.13
C PRO A 565 13.95 35.02 -11.29
N ASN A 566 15.16 34.98 -11.86
CA ASN A 566 15.97 36.17 -12.06
C ASN A 566 15.40 37.00 -13.22
N ASP A 567 15.03 36.34 -14.32
CA ASP A 567 14.35 36.99 -15.44
C ASP A 567 13.00 37.59 -15.02
N PHE A 568 12.26 36.91 -14.14
CA PHE A 568 11.01 37.42 -13.57
C PHE A 568 11.23 38.69 -12.74
N ALA A 569 12.33 38.78 -11.99
CA ALA A 569 12.70 39.98 -11.25
C ALA A 569 13.09 41.14 -12.19
N THR A 570 13.91 40.86 -13.22
CA THR A 570 14.25 41.82 -14.28
C THR A 570 13.02 42.34 -14.99
N ALA A 571 12.07 41.46 -15.32
CA ALA A 571 10.82 41.86 -15.95
C ALA A 571 10.00 42.83 -15.10
N LYS A 572 9.97 42.64 -13.78
CA LYS A 572 9.32 43.60 -12.88
C LYS A 572 10.04 44.93 -12.80
N ARG A 573 11.38 44.94 -12.84
CA ARG A 573 12.18 46.18 -12.84
C ARG A 573 11.99 46.99 -14.13
N HIS A 574 11.83 46.31 -15.26
CA HIS A 574 11.79 46.91 -16.60
C HIS A 574 10.40 46.89 -17.26
N ASP A 575 9.34 46.51 -16.53
CA ASP A 575 7.96 46.41 -17.01
C ASP A 575 7.82 45.56 -18.28
N LEU A 576 8.45 44.37 -18.28
CA LEU A 576 8.43 43.44 -19.40
C LEU A 576 7.25 42.47 -19.32
N GLU A 577 6.73 42.11 -20.50
CA GLU A 577 5.69 41.09 -20.63
C GLU A 577 6.16 39.73 -20.12
N MET A 578 5.23 38.94 -19.55
CA MET A 578 5.49 37.59 -19.05
C MET A 578 4.79 36.56 -19.94
N ILE A 579 5.53 35.98 -20.89
CA ILE A 579 4.99 35.03 -21.87
C ILE A 579 5.24 33.59 -21.43
N ASN A 580 4.18 32.89 -21.00
CA ASN A 580 4.27 31.45 -20.73
C ASN A 580 4.24 30.65 -22.07
N ILE A 581 5.25 29.81 -22.30
CA ILE A 581 5.35 28.93 -23.47
C ILE A 581 5.11 27.45 -23.16
N PHE A 582 4.99 27.07 -21.89
CA PHE A 582 4.82 25.67 -21.49
C PHE A 582 3.40 25.40 -20.99
N THR A 583 2.94 24.18 -21.27
CA THR A 583 1.77 23.57 -20.64
C THR A 583 2.17 22.91 -19.31
N ASP A 584 1.19 22.52 -18.51
CA ASP A 584 1.36 21.74 -17.28
C ASP A 584 2.10 20.40 -17.50
N LEU A 585 2.15 19.90 -18.74
CA LEU A 585 2.82 18.67 -19.13
C LEU A 585 4.30 18.89 -19.51
N GLY A 586 4.78 20.12 -19.51
CA GLY A 586 6.12 20.45 -19.98
C GLY A 586 6.25 20.34 -21.51
N THR A 587 5.15 20.50 -22.23
CA THR A 587 5.13 20.64 -23.70
C THR A 587 4.94 22.11 -24.08
N ILE A 588 5.34 22.48 -25.29
CA ILE A 588 5.14 23.81 -25.84
C ILE A 588 3.66 24.08 -26.09
N ASN A 589 3.18 25.26 -25.72
CA ASN A 589 1.83 25.77 -25.99
C ASN A 589 1.80 26.66 -27.25
N GLU A 590 0.66 27.30 -27.50
CA GLU A 590 0.43 28.17 -28.67
C GLU A 590 1.42 29.34 -28.80
N ASN A 591 1.99 29.83 -27.70
CA ASN A 591 2.95 30.92 -27.69
C ASN A 591 4.34 30.53 -28.20
N GLY A 592 4.62 29.23 -28.35
CA GLY A 592 5.90 28.72 -28.87
C GLY A 592 6.01 28.71 -30.40
N GLY A 593 5.12 29.39 -31.12
CA GLY A 593 5.20 29.55 -32.57
C GLY A 593 4.96 28.25 -33.34
N ALA A 594 5.99 27.73 -34.02
CA ALA A 594 5.89 26.53 -34.86
C ALA A 594 6.02 25.20 -34.09
N HIS A 595 6.23 25.24 -32.78
CA HIS A 595 6.52 24.08 -31.93
C HIS A 595 5.40 23.57 -30.99
N PRO A 596 4.12 24.00 -31.05
CA PRO A 596 3.07 23.48 -30.16
C PRO A 596 3.02 21.95 -30.08
N GLY A 597 2.86 21.44 -28.86
CA GLY A 597 2.78 20.00 -28.58
C GLY A 597 4.13 19.27 -28.47
N ARG A 598 5.24 19.89 -28.88
CA ARG A 598 6.58 19.30 -28.67
C ARG A 598 6.97 19.34 -27.20
N LYS A 599 7.73 18.34 -26.73
CA LYS A 599 8.26 18.35 -25.36
C LYS A 599 9.36 19.40 -25.25
N ARG A 600 9.48 20.06 -24.10
CA ARG A 600 10.37 21.20 -23.92
C ARG A 600 11.82 20.95 -24.34
N VAL A 601 12.37 19.75 -24.15
CA VAL A 601 13.79 19.48 -24.48
C VAL A 601 13.99 18.95 -25.91
N ASP A 602 12.90 18.70 -26.65
CA ASP A 602 12.94 18.24 -28.05
C ASP A 602 12.79 19.41 -29.05
N VAL A 603 12.70 20.64 -28.54
CA VAL A 603 12.55 21.90 -29.29
C VAL A 603 13.92 22.43 -29.63
#